data_AF-A0A8T6EM51-F1
#
_entry.id   AF-A0A8T6EM51-F1
#
_cell.length_a   1.000
_cell.length_b   1.000
_cell.length_c   1.000
_cell.angle_alpha   90.00
_cell.angle_beta   90.00
_cell.angle_gamma   90.00
#
_symmetry.space_group_name_H-M   'P 1'
#
loop_
_entity.id
_entity.type
_entity.pdbx_description
1 polymer ?
#
loop_
_entity_poly.entity_id
_entity_poly.type
_entity_poly.pdbx_seq_one_letter_code
_entity_poly.pdbx_strand_id
1 'polypeptide(L)'
;MEEFEVYYTTGEVQEGDPANAGISPGDLPRLERQVRETGVAYRVVEGLTEQEREEAYVSRAVRPSVSKRYRVRRIFGTNKYSGQYFGGAVPALVVLENGRPVDVYPHEEQDGTIVTIRDYLERFGAGSGGADLARRMDALRARIGGVDVSVRELIEDGRRF
;
A
#
# COMPACT_ATOMS: atom_id res chain seq x y z
N MET A 1 -13.98 -2.39 -4.02
CA MET A 1 -13.42 -1.16 -3.44
C MET A 1 -11.99 -1.47 -3.06
N GLU A 2 -11.06 -0.63 -3.50
CA GLU A 2 -9.64 -0.75 -3.12
C GLU A 2 -9.45 -0.02 -1.79
N GLU A 3 -8.70 -0.63 -0.87
CA GLU A 3 -8.44 -0.11 0.46
C GLU A 3 -6.98 -0.40 0.85
N PHE A 4 -6.39 0.44 1.69
CA PHE A 4 -5.04 0.24 2.22
C PHE A 4 -5.06 0.01 3.73
N GLU A 5 -4.26 -0.94 4.20
CA GLU A 5 -3.93 -1.07 5.62
C GLU A 5 -2.44 -0.81 5.81
N VAL A 6 -2.10 0.19 6.62
CA VAL A 6 -0.72 0.56 6.95
C VAL A 6 -0.42 0.07 8.36
N TYR A 7 0.60 -0.77 8.49
CA TYR A 7 1.06 -1.36 9.73
C TYR A 7 2.42 -0.79 10.08
N TYR A 8 2.57 -0.21 11.27
CA TYR A 8 3.87 0.19 11.80
C TYR A 8 3.81 0.34 13.33
N THR A 9 4.96 0.29 14.00
CA THR A 9 5.07 0.63 15.41
C THR A 9 6.06 1.78 15.53
N THR A 10 5.58 2.91 16.04
CA THR A 10 6.40 4.10 16.24
C THR A 10 7.62 3.77 17.12
N GLY A 11 8.82 4.11 16.64
CA GLY A 11 10.07 3.87 17.34
C GLY A 11 10.70 2.49 17.14
N GLU A 12 10.04 1.56 16.44
CA GLU A 12 10.61 0.24 16.15
C GLU A 12 11.22 0.12 14.75
N VAL A 13 10.90 1.02 13.82
CA VAL A 13 11.37 0.96 12.43
C VAL A 13 12.89 0.94 12.38
N GLN A 14 13.46 -0.09 11.74
CA GLN A 14 14.89 -0.27 11.67
C GLN A 14 15.50 0.56 10.53
N GLU A 15 16.34 1.53 10.86
CA GLU A 15 17.09 2.29 9.86
C GLU A 15 18.15 1.44 9.15
N GLY A 16 18.37 1.73 7.87
CA GLY A 16 19.39 1.07 7.05
C GLY A 16 18.98 -0.31 6.52
N ASP A 17 17.82 -0.85 6.92
CA ASP A 17 17.27 -2.05 6.29
C ASP A 17 16.81 -1.72 4.84
N PRO A 18 17.23 -2.48 3.81
CA PRO A 18 16.79 -2.27 2.44
C PRO A 18 15.26 -2.28 2.25
N ALA A 19 14.53 -3.07 3.05
CA ALA A 19 13.06 -3.11 3.02
C ALA A 19 12.42 -1.78 3.46
N ASN A 20 13.14 -1.02 4.28
CA ASN A 20 12.73 0.28 4.82
C ASN A 20 13.27 1.46 3.99
N ALA A 21 13.83 1.23 2.80
CA ALA A 21 14.44 2.31 2.04
C ALA A 21 13.45 3.45 1.76
N GLY A 22 13.78 4.65 2.28
CA GLY A 22 12.91 5.83 2.20
C GLY A 22 11.92 6.00 3.35
N ILE A 23 11.98 5.15 4.38
CA ILE A 23 11.17 5.24 5.60
C ILE A 23 12.09 5.11 6.82
N SER A 24 12.40 6.23 7.46
CA SER A 24 12.95 6.26 8.82
C SER A 24 11.83 6.32 9.87
N PRO A 25 12.12 6.10 11.17
CA PRO A 25 11.15 6.32 12.24
C PRO A 25 10.48 7.71 12.21
N GLY A 26 11.21 8.74 11.76
CA GLY A 26 10.68 10.10 11.61
C GLY A 26 9.84 10.33 10.35
N ASP A 27 9.87 9.40 9.39
CA ASP A 27 9.15 9.53 8.11
C ASP A 27 7.74 8.91 8.14
N LEU A 28 7.32 8.28 9.23
CA LEU A 28 5.97 7.70 9.35
C LEU A 28 4.84 8.73 9.07
N PRO A 29 4.88 9.98 9.57
CA PRO A 29 3.88 10.99 9.21
C PRO A 29 3.89 11.36 7.72
N ARG A 30 5.06 11.28 7.07
CA ARG A 30 5.18 11.49 5.62
C ARG A 30 4.57 10.32 4.86
N LEU A 31 4.81 9.09 5.30
CA LEU A 31 4.20 7.90 4.72
C LEU A 31 2.67 7.98 4.78
N GLU A 32 2.10 8.27 5.94
CA GLU A 32 0.65 8.44 6.09
C GLU A 32 0.10 9.53 5.17
N ARG A 33 0.81 10.66 5.06
CA ARG A 33 0.43 11.73 4.13
C ARG A 33 0.41 11.25 2.68
N GLN A 34 1.43 10.51 2.25
CA GLN A 34 1.49 9.95 0.89
C GLN A 34 0.36 8.95 0.65
N VAL A 35 0.08 8.06 1.61
CA VAL A 35 -1.05 7.13 1.54
C VAL A 35 -2.38 7.88 1.45
N ARG A 36 -2.57 8.95 2.23
CA ARG A 36 -3.77 9.78 2.16
C ARG A 36 -3.92 10.50 0.81
N GLU A 37 -2.83 10.97 0.24
CA GLU A 37 -2.79 11.66 -1.07
C GLU A 37 -3.16 10.74 -2.24
N THR A 38 -3.12 9.42 -2.05
CA THR A 38 -3.61 8.44 -3.04
C THR A 38 -5.11 8.53 -3.31
N GLY A 39 -5.89 9.07 -2.36
CA GLY A 39 -7.35 9.10 -2.41
C GLY A 39 -8.03 7.74 -2.15
N VAL A 40 -7.26 6.68 -1.89
CA VAL A 40 -7.76 5.36 -1.51
C VAL A 40 -8.15 5.38 -0.03
N ALA A 41 -9.23 4.69 0.32
CA ALA A 41 -9.61 4.51 1.72
C ALA A 41 -8.50 3.75 2.44
N TYR A 42 -8.02 4.26 3.58
CA TYR A 42 -6.94 3.64 4.30
C TYR A 42 -7.20 3.57 5.80
N ARG A 43 -6.57 2.58 6.43
CA ARG A 43 -6.55 2.40 7.88
C ARG A 43 -5.12 2.25 8.36
N VAL A 44 -4.82 2.87 9.48
CA VAL A 44 -3.56 2.69 10.21
C VAL A 44 -3.77 1.68 11.35
N VAL A 45 -2.81 0.77 11.52
CA VAL A 45 -2.77 -0.23 12.58
C VAL A 45 -1.40 -0.14 13.26
N GLU A 46 -1.40 0.33 14.51
CA GLU A 46 -0.17 0.55 15.29
C GLU A 46 -0.09 -0.34 16.52
N GLY A 47 1.15 -0.60 16.96
CA GLY A 47 1.41 -1.16 18.30
C GLY A 47 1.06 -2.62 18.47
N LEU A 48 1.12 -3.41 17.39
CA LEU A 48 0.84 -4.85 17.44
C LEU A 48 1.84 -5.57 18.35
N THR A 49 1.32 -6.44 19.22
CA THR A 49 2.09 -7.43 19.96
C THR A 49 2.73 -8.45 19.00
N GLU A 50 3.71 -9.22 19.47
CA GLU A 50 4.36 -10.26 18.66
C GLU A 50 3.36 -11.25 18.06
N GLN A 51 2.38 -11.70 18.87
CA GLN A 51 1.33 -12.60 18.41
C GLN A 51 0.44 -11.95 17.33
N GLU A 52 0.02 -10.70 17.54
CA GLU A 52 -0.80 -10.00 16.54
C GLU A 52 -0.02 -9.72 15.25
N ARG A 53 1.30 -9.51 15.31
CA ARG A 53 2.15 -9.37 14.12
C ARG A 53 2.19 -10.67 13.32
N GLU A 54 2.34 -11.80 14.00
CA GLU A 54 2.32 -13.11 13.34
C GLU A 54 0.96 -13.36 12.67
N GLU A 55 -0.14 -13.12 13.38
CA GLU A 55 -1.50 -13.27 12.85
C GLU A 55 -1.77 -12.31 11.67
N ALA A 56 -1.35 -11.05 11.77
CA ALA A 56 -1.44 -10.07 10.69
C ALA A 56 -0.59 -10.48 9.48
N TYR A 57 0.64 -10.94 9.70
CA TYR A 57 1.51 -11.45 8.64
C TYR A 57 0.87 -12.64 7.89
N VAL A 58 0.35 -13.63 8.62
CA VAL A 58 -0.28 -14.81 8.02
C VAL A 58 -1.53 -14.41 7.23
N SER A 59 -2.39 -13.57 7.80
CA SER A 59 -3.66 -13.20 7.18
C SER A 59 -3.52 -12.20 6.03
N ARG A 60 -2.55 -11.29 6.09
CA ARG A 60 -2.40 -10.17 5.15
C ARG A 60 -1.29 -10.35 4.12
N ALA A 61 -0.15 -10.96 4.48
CA ALA A 61 1.03 -11.01 3.61
C ALA A 61 1.20 -12.35 2.88
N VAL A 62 0.91 -13.48 3.53
CA VAL A 62 1.20 -14.82 2.98
C VAL A 62 0.35 -15.14 1.75
N ARG A 63 -0.95 -14.82 1.80
CA ARG A 63 -1.86 -15.12 0.70
C ARG A 63 -1.48 -14.41 -0.62
N PRO A 64 -1.31 -13.08 -0.65
CA PRO A 64 -0.93 -12.41 -1.90
C PRO A 64 0.48 -12.80 -2.35
N SER A 65 1.41 -13.12 -1.43
CA SER A 65 2.75 -13.57 -1.81
C SER A 65 2.74 -14.90 -2.57
N VAL A 66 1.87 -15.83 -2.20
CA VAL A 66 1.70 -17.10 -2.94
C VAL A 66 1.11 -16.85 -4.34
N SER A 67 0.10 -15.99 -4.43
CA SER A 67 -0.58 -15.67 -5.68
C SER A 67 0.33 -14.96 -6.69
N LYS A 68 1.06 -13.94 -6.22
CA LYS A 68 1.93 -13.09 -7.03
C LYS A 68 3.36 -13.62 -7.14
N ARG A 69 3.70 -14.64 -6.35
CA ARG A 69 5.00 -15.34 -6.33
C ARG A 69 6.20 -14.45 -5.90
N TYR A 70 5.96 -13.43 -5.09
CA TYR A 70 7.02 -12.72 -4.37
C TYR A 70 7.26 -13.34 -2.99
N ARG A 71 8.31 -12.89 -2.29
CA ARG A 71 8.76 -13.40 -1.01
C ARG A 71 8.57 -12.33 0.07
N VAL A 72 7.77 -12.68 1.07
CA VAL A 72 7.53 -11.83 2.26
C VAL A 72 8.25 -12.34 3.49
N ARG A 73 8.56 -13.64 3.54
CA ARG A 73 9.15 -14.28 4.72
C ARG A 73 10.53 -13.71 5.07
N ARG A 74 11.33 -13.38 4.06
CA ARG A 74 12.68 -12.80 4.23
C ARG A 74 12.65 -11.32 4.61
N ILE A 75 11.54 -10.66 4.29
CA ILE A 75 11.33 -9.24 4.56
C ILE A 75 10.80 -9.06 5.98
N PHE A 76 9.72 -9.76 6.32
CA PHE A 76 9.05 -9.58 7.60
C PHE A 76 9.49 -10.56 8.69
N GLY A 77 10.60 -11.28 8.50
CA GLY A 77 11.06 -12.19 9.53
C GLY A 77 12.33 -12.96 9.19
N THR A 78 12.55 -14.01 9.96
CA THR A 78 13.69 -14.91 9.81
C THR A 78 13.23 -16.32 9.42
N ASN A 79 14.19 -17.21 9.18
CA ASN A 79 13.88 -18.63 8.98
C ASN A 79 13.20 -19.27 10.19
N LYS A 80 13.44 -18.77 11.41
CA LYS A 80 12.86 -19.33 12.64
C LYS A 80 11.57 -18.63 13.06
N TYR A 81 11.47 -17.31 12.86
CA TYR A 81 10.34 -16.49 13.29
C TYR A 81 9.80 -15.70 12.10
N SER A 82 8.77 -16.22 11.44
CA SER A 82 8.12 -15.53 10.32
C SER A 82 7.15 -14.46 10.83
N GLY A 83 7.18 -13.28 10.22
CA GLY A 83 6.26 -12.20 10.57
C GLY A 83 6.69 -11.35 11.78
N GLN A 84 7.76 -11.72 12.50
CA GLN A 84 8.23 -10.97 13.68
C GLN A 84 8.52 -9.48 13.41
N TYR A 85 8.88 -9.11 12.16
CA TYR A 85 9.17 -7.73 11.79
C TYR A 85 7.97 -7.00 11.17
N PHE A 86 6.87 -7.71 10.91
CA PHE A 86 5.69 -7.17 10.24
C PHE A 86 5.08 -6.02 11.04
N GLY A 87 5.05 -4.81 10.47
CA GLY A 87 4.50 -3.64 11.14
C GLY A 87 5.29 -3.20 12.38
N GLY A 88 6.51 -3.72 12.59
CA GLY A 88 7.39 -3.32 13.68
C GLY A 88 8.68 -2.77 13.13
N ALA A 89 9.74 -3.59 13.15
CA ALA A 89 11.02 -3.28 12.53
C ALA A 89 10.91 -2.96 11.04
N VAL A 90 9.92 -3.54 10.34
CA VAL A 90 9.61 -3.27 8.94
C VAL A 90 8.14 -2.88 8.82
N PRO A 91 7.81 -1.60 8.55
CA PRO A 91 6.46 -1.16 8.22
C PRO A 91 5.88 -1.97 7.06
N ALA A 92 4.57 -2.18 7.05
CA ALA A 92 3.90 -2.88 5.96
C ALA A 92 2.72 -2.05 5.40
N LEU A 93 2.61 -2.00 4.09
CA LEU A 93 1.45 -1.51 3.37
C LEU A 93 0.76 -2.71 2.70
N VAL A 94 -0.47 -2.99 3.11
CA VAL A 94 -1.29 -4.06 2.54
C VAL A 94 -2.32 -3.43 1.62
N VAL A 95 -2.38 -3.94 0.39
CA VAL A 95 -3.39 -3.55 -0.59
C VAL A 95 -4.54 -4.54 -0.52
N LEU A 96 -5.75 -4.03 -0.29
CA LEU A 96 -6.97 -4.82 -0.21
C LEU A 96 -7.88 -4.52 -1.41
N GLU A 97 -8.50 -5.56 -1.96
CA GLU A 97 -9.64 -5.43 -2.86
C GLU A 97 -10.85 -6.15 -2.25
N ASN A 98 -11.92 -5.40 -1.98
CA ASN A 98 -13.14 -5.92 -1.34
C ASN A 98 -12.82 -6.64 -0.02
N GLY A 99 -11.98 -6.02 0.82
CA GLY A 99 -11.53 -6.55 2.11
C GLY A 99 -10.54 -7.72 2.03
N ARG A 100 -10.10 -8.14 0.84
CA ARG A 100 -9.16 -9.26 0.66
C ARG A 100 -7.77 -8.74 0.28
N PRO A 101 -6.69 -9.21 0.91
CA PRO A 101 -5.34 -8.80 0.54
C PRO A 101 -4.97 -9.31 -0.85
N VAL A 102 -4.57 -8.40 -1.71
CA VAL A 102 -4.14 -8.66 -3.10
C VAL A 102 -2.67 -8.36 -3.32
N ASP A 103 -2.07 -7.53 -2.45
CA ASP A 103 -0.65 -7.21 -2.46
C ASP A 103 -0.15 -6.79 -1.07
N VAL A 104 1.17 -6.84 -0.85
CA VAL A 104 1.81 -6.31 0.35
C VAL A 104 3.21 -5.77 0.04
N TYR A 105 3.55 -4.64 0.65
CA TYR A 105 4.84 -3.99 0.54
C TYR A 105 5.43 -3.74 1.93
N PRO A 106 6.76 -3.79 2.11
CA PRO A 106 7.75 -4.25 1.14
C PRO A 106 7.65 -5.76 0.84
N HIS A 107 8.13 -6.17 -0.34
CA HIS A 107 8.33 -7.58 -0.69
C HIS A 107 9.59 -7.78 -1.54
N GLU A 108 10.11 -9.01 -1.58
CA GLU A 108 11.24 -9.40 -2.44
C GLU A 108 10.70 -10.16 -3.67
N GLU A 109 11.00 -9.69 -4.86
CA GLU A 109 10.71 -10.35 -6.14
C GLU A 109 11.54 -11.62 -6.33
N GLN A 110 11.21 -12.46 -7.31
CA GLN A 110 11.93 -13.73 -7.51
C GLN A 110 13.42 -13.55 -7.86
N ASP A 111 13.75 -12.43 -8.51
CA ASP A 111 15.11 -12.03 -8.86
C ASP A 111 15.90 -11.43 -7.68
N GLY A 112 15.26 -11.28 -6.52
CA GLY A 112 15.86 -10.70 -5.32
C GLY A 112 15.69 -9.18 -5.20
N THR A 113 15.02 -8.53 -6.16
CA THR A 113 14.72 -7.10 -6.07
C THR A 113 13.72 -6.84 -4.95
N ILE A 114 14.02 -5.90 -4.05
CA ILE A 114 13.07 -5.47 -3.03
C ILE A 114 12.24 -4.32 -3.58
N VAL A 115 10.91 -4.49 -3.55
CA VAL A 115 9.95 -3.44 -3.89
C VAL A 115 9.44 -2.84 -2.58
N THR A 116 9.80 -1.58 -2.33
CA THR A 116 9.46 -0.90 -1.07
C THR A 116 8.09 -0.24 -1.11
N ILE A 117 7.60 0.16 0.07
CA ILE A 117 6.38 0.97 0.17
C ILE A 117 6.52 2.28 -0.61
N ARG A 118 7.71 2.90 -0.56
CA ARG A 118 8.00 4.12 -1.32
C ARG A 118 7.87 3.86 -2.82
N ASP A 119 8.50 2.81 -3.33
CA ASP A 119 8.46 2.49 -4.77
C ASP A 119 7.03 2.26 -5.25
N TYR A 120 6.21 1.58 -4.43
CA TYR A 120 4.80 1.39 -4.72
C TYR A 120 4.04 2.72 -4.76
N LEU A 121 4.15 3.56 -3.74
CA LEU A 121 3.42 4.83 -3.66
C LEU A 121 3.84 5.81 -4.76
N GLU A 122 5.13 5.85 -5.11
CA GLU A 122 5.64 6.66 -6.23
C GLU A 122 5.05 6.20 -7.56
N ARG A 123 4.99 4.88 -7.81
CA ARG A 123 4.34 4.31 -9.01
C ARG A 123 2.83 4.51 -8.99
N PHE A 124 2.19 4.43 -7.83
CA PHE A 124 0.75 4.65 -7.66
C PHE A 124 0.35 6.09 -7.96
N GLY A 125 1.22 7.05 -7.62
CA GLY A 125 1.10 8.46 -7.97
C GLY A 125 1.41 8.74 -9.44
N ALA A 126 2.56 8.27 -9.94
CA ALA A 126 3.05 8.54 -11.30
C ALA A 126 2.29 7.77 -12.40
N GLY A 127 1.73 6.61 -12.06
CA GLY A 127 1.15 5.63 -12.98
C GLY A 127 -0.36 5.46 -12.87
N SER A 128 -1.08 6.40 -12.28
CA SER A 128 -2.55 6.42 -12.31
C SER A 128 -3.06 6.71 -13.72
N GLY A 129 -2.96 5.69 -14.59
CA GLY A 129 -3.47 5.69 -15.95
C GLY A 129 -4.95 6.09 -15.97
N GLY A 130 -5.43 6.64 -17.09
CA GLY A 130 -6.69 7.40 -17.19
C GLY A 130 -7.95 6.81 -16.53
N ALA A 131 -8.00 5.50 -16.26
CA ALA A 131 -9.08 4.87 -15.49
C ALA A 131 -9.00 5.10 -13.96
N ASP A 132 -7.80 5.18 -13.37
CA ASP A 132 -7.61 5.54 -11.96
C ASP A 132 -7.74 7.03 -11.71
N LEU A 133 -7.29 7.85 -12.66
CA LEU A 133 -7.54 9.29 -12.63
C LEU A 133 -9.06 9.58 -12.69
N ALA A 134 -9.80 8.89 -13.56
CA ALA A 134 -11.25 9.02 -13.64
C ALA A 134 -11.95 8.61 -12.32
N ARG A 135 -11.57 7.47 -11.73
CA ARG A 135 -12.11 7.02 -10.43
C ARG A 135 -11.76 7.99 -9.29
N ARG A 136 -10.55 8.55 -9.27
CA ARG A 136 -10.14 9.57 -8.29
C ARG A 136 -10.87 10.90 -8.51
N MET A 137 -11.09 11.32 -9.74
CA MET A 137 -11.86 12.52 -10.08
C MET A 137 -13.35 12.34 -9.75
N ASP A 138 -13.91 11.16 -9.95
CA ASP A 138 -15.29 10.82 -9.57
C ASP A 138 -15.45 10.78 -8.04
N ALA A 139 -14.51 10.16 -7.32
CA ALA A 139 -14.50 10.16 -5.86
C ALA A 139 -14.31 11.58 -5.28
N LEU A 140 -13.47 12.40 -5.91
CA LEU A 140 -13.27 13.80 -5.54
C LEU A 140 -14.54 14.64 -5.82
N ARG A 141 -15.20 14.44 -6.97
CA ARG A 141 -16.48 15.09 -7.31
C ARG A 141 -17.61 14.71 -6.36
N ALA A 142 -17.69 13.43 -5.97
CA ALA A 142 -18.66 12.97 -4.98
C ALA A 142 -18.46 13.63 -3.61
N ARG A 143 -17.22 14.03 -3.29
CA ARG A 143 -16.86 14.69 -2.02
C ARG A 143 -17.07 16.21 -2.03
N ILE A 144 -17.05 16.84 -3.21
CA ILE A 144 -17.13 18.30 -3.36
C ILE A 144 -18.57 18.77 -3.68
N GLY A 145 -19.45 17.88 -4.14
CA GLY A 145 -20.86 18.21 -4.38
C GLY A 145 -21.06 19.10 -5.62
N GLY A 146 -21.41 18.45 -6.73
CA GLY A 146 -22.12 19.06 -7.86
C GLY A 146 -21.30 19.90 -8.83
N VAL A 147 -20.79 19.27 -9.90
CA VAL A 147 -20.83 19.87 -11.25
C VAL A 147 -21.16 18.77 -12.24
N ASP A 148 -22.29 18.96 -12.93
CA ASP A 148 -23.03 18.00 -13.73
C ASP A 148 -22.52 17.98 -15.19
N VAL A 149 -21.44 17.25 -15.47
CA VAL A 149 -21.08 16.80 -16.83
C VAL A 149 -20.23 15.53 -16.73
N SER A 150 -20.69 14.40 -17.28
CA SER A 150 -19.88 13.17 -17.30
C SER A 150 -18.76 13.29 -18.34
N VAL A 151 -17.55 12.80 -18.02
CA VAL A 151 -16.40 12.84 -18.95
C VAL A 151 -16.64 11.97 -20.19
N ARG A 152 -17.52 10.96 -20.08
CA ARG A 152 -17.98 10.17 -21.24
C ARG A 152 -18.64 11.05 -22.29
N GLU A 153 -19.45 12.03 -21.88
CA GLU A 153 -20.11 12.95 -22.82
C GLU A 153 -19.11 13.92 -23.48
N LEU A 154 -18.08 14.36 -22.77
CA LEU A 154 -17.04 15.26 -23.32
C LEU A 154 -16.13 14.57 -24.35
N ILE A 155 -15.90 13.26 -24.23
CA ILE A 155 -15.09 12.50 -25.19
C ILE A 155 -15.87 12.22 -26.49
N GLU A 156 -17.19 12.08 -26.41
CA GLU A 156 -18.04 11.88 -27.59
C GLU A 156 -18.23 13.17 -28.40
N ASP A 157 -18.21 14.35 -27.76
CA ASP A 157 -18.38 15.64 -28.44
C ASP A 157 -17.14 16.10 -29.23
N GLY A 158 -15.94 15.62 -28.86
CA GLY A 158 -14.68 15.94 -29.54
C GLY A 158 -14.47 15.25 -30.89
N ARG A 159 -15.38 14.37 -31.33
CA ARG A 159 -15.34 13.68 -32.63
C ARG A 159 -16.21 14.33 -33.71
N ARG A 160 -16.79 15.49 -33.43
CA ARG A 160 -17.72 16.16 -34.34
C ARG A 160 -17.31 17.60 -34.67
N PHE A 161 -16.04 17.83 -34.96
CA PHE A 161 -15.57 19.03 -35.68
C PHE A 161 -14.44 18.67 -36.63
#